data_AF-A0A661YSS5-F1
#
_entry.id   AF-A0A661YSS5-F1
#
_cell.length_a   1.000
_cell.length_b   1.000
_cell.length_c   1.000
_cell.angle_alpha   90.00
_cell.angle_beta   90.00
_cell.angle_gamma   90.00
#
_symmetry.space_group_name_H-M   'P 1'
#
loop_
_entity.id
_entity.type
_entity.pdbx_description
1 polymer ?
#
loop_
_entity_poly.entity_id
_entity_poly.type
_entity_poly.pdbx_seq_one_letter_code
_entity_poly.pdbx_strand_id
1 'polypeptide(L)'
;MRDFFLQITIIRLWSNCFRKRRYHIGNNFIQDSKGIFIDDKFEPLPFSSINIVDNYISDINSTEIIKNLNEHNDLYIANNFYSPDSTFFKNSIVQVNQKPQIQTAETIIINENEAMDFPIYILDDAFEGCNSLSLSSINLPNFANITEITPNEFTLTLQPNFQDASDYTLTMNPSTADIGDYTVYPNPAKDRIFIRNKTPEQKLEVLNIMGSVILSTYDAQVDLFDFPNGVYIIRVIGEEQLIFQTKFIKVD
;
A
#
# COMPACT_ATOMS: atom_id res chain seq x y z
N MET A 1 8.87 44.60 -2.36
CA MET A 1 8.30 43.27 -2.10
C MET A 1 9.48 42.32 -2.24
N ARG A 2 9.87 41.59 -1.18
CA ARG A 2 11.13 40.82 -1.20
C ARG A 2 10.90 39.50 -1.92
N ASP A 3 11.47 39.38 -3.11
CA ASP A 3 11.52 38.13 -3.86
C ASP A 3 12.46 37.15 -3.15
N PHE A 4 11.91 36.02 -2.72
CA PHE A 4 12.68 34.89 -2.23
C PHE A 4 13.21 34.12 -3.45
N PHE A 5 14.46 34.36 -3.82
CA PHE A 5 15.18 33.50 -4.76
C PHE A 5 15.53 32.18 -4.06
N LEU A 6 14.74 31.13 -4.32
CA LEU A 6 15.07 29.78 -3.88
C LEU A 6 16.00 29.14 -4.93
N GLN A 7 17.31 29.32 -4.76
CA GLN A 7 18.31 28.54 -5.49
C GLN A 7 18.18 27.09 -4.97
N ILE A 8 17.67 26.18 -5.80
CA ILE A 8 17.33 24.80 -5.39
C ILE A 8 18.55 24.13 -4.78
N THR A 9 18.51 24.06 -3.46
CA THR A 9 19.40 23.31 -2.61
C THR A 9 18.79 21.93 -2.49
N ILE A 10 19.59 20.88 -2.67
CA ILE A 10 19.21 19.50 -2.33
C ILE A 10 18.55 19.56 -0.95
N ILE A 11 17.25 19.27 -0.86
CA ILE A 11 16.54 19.21 0.42
C ILE A 11 16.99 17.91 1.10
N ARG A 12 18.19 17.93 1.71
CA ARG A 12 18.65 16.90 2.64
C ARG A 12 18.03 17.22 4.00
N LEU A 13 16.91 16.59 4.29
CA LEU A 13 16.26 16.74 5.60
C LEU A 13 16.84 15.71 6.55
N TRP A 14 17.68 16.17 7.47
CA TRP A 14 18.17 15.38 8.60
C TRP A 14 17.20 15.58 9.77
N SER A 15 16.39 14.58 10.10
CA SER A 15 15.64 14.53 11.37
C SER A 15 14.98 13.17 11.58
N ASN A 16 15.31 12.51 12.70
CA ASN A 16 14.77 11.20 13.14
C ASN A 16 13.31 11.27 13.66
N CYS A 17 12.51 12.24 13.22
CA CYS A 17 11.17 12.47 13.75
C CYS A 17 10.14 12.86 12.67
N PHE A 18 10.22 12.28 11.47
CA PHE A 18 9.20 12.43 10.43
C PHE A 18 8.18 11.28 10.46
N ARG A 19 7.40 11.21 11.54
CA ARG A 19 6.21 10.36 11.60
C ARG A 19 5.03 11.10 10.95
N LYS A 20 4.40 10.50 9.91
CA LYS A 20 3.07 10.83 9.35
C LYS A 20 2.86 12.08 8.47
N ARG A 21 3.85 12.62 7.75
CA ARG A 21 3.59 13.81 6.89
C ARG A 21 3.64 13.50 5.39
N ARG A 22 2.56 13.83 4.68
CA ARG A 22 2.53 13.94 3.21
C ARG A 22 3.53 15.01 2.78
N TYR A 23 4.34 14.72 1.76
CA TYR A 23 5.20 15.74 1.16
C TYR A 23 4.34 16.58 0.21
N HIS A 24 4.29 17.88 0.41
CA HIS A 24 3.49 18.77 -0.43
C HIS A 24 4.38 19.89 -1.00
N ILE A 25 4.61 19.85 -2.30
CA ILE A 25 5.27 20.89 -3.08
C ILE A 25 4.18 21.56 -3.90
N GLY A 26 3.68 22.70 -3.43
CA GLY A 26 2.60 23.40 -4.12
C GLY A 26 2.74 24.90 -4.18
N ASN A 27 2.15 25.50 -5.21
CA ASN A 27 2.13 26.95 -5.45
C ASN A 27 3.52 27.59 -5.57
N ASN A 28 4.49 26.88 -6.13
CA ASN A 28 5.85 27.39 -6.33
C ASN A 28 6.10 27.80 -7.78
N PHE A 29 7.06 28.70 -7.96
CA PHE A 29 7.65 29.02 -9.25
C PHE A 29 9.09 28.45 -9.29
N ILE A 30 9.31 27.46 -10.14
CA ILE A 30 10.53 26.66 -10.23
C ILE A 30 11.15 26.91 -11.62
N GLN A 31 12.26 27.64 -11.66
CA GLN A 31 12.97 27.97 -12.91
C GLN A 31 14.47 27.69 -12.79
N ASP A 32 15.17 27.60 -13.93
CA ASP A 32 16.63 27.49 -14.02
C ASP A 32 17.22 26.36 -13.14
N SER A 33 16.54 25.22 -13.11
CA SER A 33 16.91 24.11 -12.23
C SER A 33 17.08 22.79 -12.98
N LYS A 34 17.66 21.80 -12.29
CA LYS A 34 17.77 20.44 -12.82
C LYS A 34 16.46 19.66 -12.75
N GLY A 35 15.39 20.22 -12.17
CA GLY A 35 14.16 19.50 -11.88
C GLY A 35 14.03 19.10 -10.41
N ILE A 36 12.99 18.33 -10.11
CA ILE A 36 12.62 17.84 -8.78
C ILE A 36 13.04 16.37 -8.68
N PHE A 37 14.07 16.09 -7.88
CA PHE A 37 14.51 14.73 -7.58
C PHE A 37 14.17 14.42 -6.13
N ILE A 38 13.33 13.40 -5.94
CA ILE A 38 12.95 12.93 -4.62
C ILE A 38 13.70 11.62 -4.40
N ASP A 39 14.58 11.61 -3.40
CA ASP A 39 15.39 10.47 -3.01
C ASP A 39 15.38 10.42 -1.49
N ASP A 40 14.76 9.39 -0.93
CA ASP A 40 14.86 9.08 0.49
C ASP A 40 15.66 7.80 0.66
N LYS A 41 16.96 7.96 0.92
CA LYS A 41 17.88 6.83 1.10
C LYS A 41 17.73 6.15 2.47
N PHE A 42 16.89 6.68 3.36
CA PHE A 42 16.68 6.14 4.70
C PHE A 42 15.22 5.72 4.85
N GLU A 43 14.99 4.40 4.88
CA GLU A 43 13.75 3.72 5.27
C GLU A 43 12.49 4.60 5.21
N PRO A 44 12.02 4.93 3.99
CA PRO A 44 10.80 5.70 3.87
C PRO A 44 9.69 4.89 4.53
N LEU A 45 8.92 5.53 5.42
CA LEU A 45 7.63 4.99 5.77
C LEU A 45 6.87 4.86 4.43
N PRO A 46 6.39 3.65 4.05
CA PRO A 46 5.38 3.57 3.00
C PRO A 46 4.21 4.46 3.44
N PHE A 47 3.35 4.91 2.53
CA PHE A 47 2.14 5.71 2.83
C PHE A 47 2.28 7.25 2.97
N SER A 48 3.47 7.88 2.92
CA SER A 48 3.54 9.35 2.76
C SER A 48 3.51 9.73 1.28
N SER A 49 2.32 10.07 0.77
CA SER A 49 2.21 10.53 -0.63
C SER A 49 3.04 11.79 -0.85
N ILE A 50 3.66 11.87 -2.02
CA ILE A 50 4.39 13.05 -2.50
C ILE A 50 3.48 13.78 -3.49
N ASN A 51 2.96 14.92 -3.08
CA ASN A 51 2.04 15.74 -3.84
C ASN A 51 2.80 16.93 -4.45
N ILE A 52 2.86 17.00 -5.77
CA ILE A 52 3.39 18.14 -6.52
C ILE A 52 2.22 18.78 -7.25
N VAL A 53 1.70 19.91 -6.76
CA VAL A 53 0.47 20.51 -7.29
C VAL A 53 0.55 22.02 -7.49
N ASP A 54 -0.13 22.56 -8.50
CA ASP A 54 -0.28 24.01 -8.70
C ASP A 54 1.06 24.79 -8.80
N ASN A 55 2.14 24.16 -9.26
CA ASN A 55 3.44 24.82 -9.46
C ASN A 55 3.60 25.31 -10.91
N TYR A 56 4.41 26.34 -11.12
CA TYR A 56 4.87 26.78 -12.43
C TYR A 56 6.34 26.39 -12.60
N ILE A 57 6.65 25.56 -13.60
CA ILE A 57 7.97 24.96 -13.81
C ILE A 57 8.48 25.36 -15.20
N SER A 58 9.55 26.15 -15.27
CA SER A 58 10.16 26.60 -16.53
C SER A 58 11.66 26.33 -16.56
N ASP A 59 12.26 26.39 -17.76
CA ASP A 59 13.72 26.44 -17.94
C ASP A 59 14.50 25.34 -17.20
N ILE A 60 13.97 24.10 -17.26
CA ILE A 60 14.62 22.93 -16.66
C ILE A 60 15.73 22.40 -17.57
N ASN A 61 16.94 22.30 -17.05
CA ASN A 61 18.14 21.88 -17.80
C ASN A 61 18.45 20.38 -17.70
N SER A 62 17.41 19.57 -17.47
CA SER A 62 17.46 18.11 -17.34
C SER A 62 16.42 17.46 -18.24
N THR A 63 16.70 16.23 -18.68
CA THR A 63 15.72 15.39 -19.42
C THR A 63 14.59 14.87 -18.53
N GLU A 64 14.75 14.95 -17.22
CA GLU A 64 13.78 14.51 -16.21
C GLU A 64 13.37 15.72 -15.36
N ILE A 65 12.09 16.12 -15.41
CA ILE A 65 11.57 17.26 -14.64
C ILE A 65 11.20 16.85 -13.22
N ILE A 66 10.62 15.66 -13.07
CA ILE A 66 10.31 15.06 -11.77
C ILE A 66 10.79 13.62 -11.82
N LYS A 67 11.64 13.25 -10.86
CA LYS A 67 12.07 11.86 -10.66
C LYS A 67 11.80 11.47 -9.23
N ASN A 68 10.94 10.47 -9.05
CA ASN A 68 10.83 9.77 -7.79
C ASN A 68 11.82 8.59 -7.80
N LEU A 69 12.87 8.68 -6.99
CA LEU A 69 13.83 7.61 -6.73
C LEU A 69 13.43 6.76 -5.52
N ASN A 70 12.29 7.07 -4.88
CA ASN A 70 11.74 6.29 -3.79
C ASN A 70 10.78 5.23 -4.35
N GLU A 71 11.07 3.96 -4.11
CA GLU A 71 10.30 2.81 -4.61
C GLU A 71 8.98 2.58 -3.84
N HIS A 72 8.77 3.28 -2.72
CA HIS A 72 7.70 2.98 -1.76
C HIS A 72 6.64 4.08 -1.60
N ASN A 73 6.88 5.31 -2.08
CA ASN A 73 5.93 6.42 -1.94
C ASN A 73 5.21 6.76 -3.26
N ASP A 74 3.89 6.90 -3.17
CA ASP A 74 3.07 7.38 -4.28
C ASP A 74 3.40 8.81 -4.66
N LEU A 75 3.52 9.06 -5.97
CA LEU A 75 3.74 10.38 -6.53
C LEU A 75 2.44 10.89 -7.18
N TYR A 76 1.84 11.92 -6.59
CA TYR A 76 0.68 12.63 -7.12
C TYR A 76 1.10 13.96 -7.76
N ILE A 77 0.83 14.11 -9.06
CA ILE A 77 1.16 15.33 -9.82
C ILE A 77 -0.14 15.87 -10.43
N ALA A 78 -0.54 17.10 -10.07
CA ALA A 78 -1.75 17.72 -10.60
C ALA A 78 -1.58 19.22 -10.82
N ASN A 79 -2.25 19.80 -11.82
CA ASN A 79 -2.35 21.26 -12.03
C ASN A 79 -1.03 22.05 -12.11
N ASN A 80 0.11 21.41 -12.40
CA ASN A 80 1.35 22.14 -12.61
C ASN A 80 1.41 22.68 -14.06
N PHE A 81 1.97 23.87 -14.23
CA PHE A 81 2.22 24.50 -15.52
C PHE A 81 3.70 24.31 -15.92
N TYR A 82 3.96 23.96 -17.17
CA TYR A 82 5.31 23.68 -17.68
C TYR A 82 5.61 24.55 -18.91
N SER A 83 6.78 25.19 -18.95
CA SER A 83 7.18 26.09 -20.03
C SER A 83 8.58 25.75 -20.53
N PRO A 84 8.82 24.52 -21.01
CA PRO A 84 8.56 24.12 -22.41
C PRO A 84 8.01 22.67 -22.62
N ASP A 85 7.84 22.23 -23.88
CA ASP A 85 7.39 20.86 -24.27
C ASP A 85 8.23 19.78 -23.57
N SER A 86 7.65 19.11 -22.59
CA SER A 86 8.33 18.17 -21.72
C SER A 86 7.71 16.79 -21.83
N THR A 87 8.52 15.75 -22.09
CA THR A 87 8.04 14.36 -22.15
C THR A 87 7.89 13.80 -20.75
N PHE A 88 6.67 13.41 -20.37
CA PHE A 88 6.38 12.79 -19.09
C PHE A 88 6.67 11.29 -19.14
N PHE A 89 7.55 10.80 -18.25
CA PHE A 89 7.58 9.37 -17.93
C PHE A 89 6.49 9.06 -16.90
N LYS A 90 5.40 8.45 -17.36
CA LYS A 90 4.41 7.82 -16.49
C LYS A 90 5.01 6.52 -15.97
N ASN A 91 5.50 6.51 -14.73
CA ASN A 91 5.72 5.26 -14.02
C ASN A 91 4.36 4.56 -13.88
N SER A 92 4.19 3.43 -14.56
CA SER A 92 3.03 2.57 -14.36
C SER A 92 3.25 1.81 -13.07
N ILE A 93 2.53 2.21 -12.01
CA ILE A 93 2.45 1.41 -10.79
C ILE A 93 1.62 0.17 -11.16
N VAL A 94 2.29 -0.97 -11.29
CA VAL A 94 1.61 -2.27 -11.38
C VAL A 94 1.39 -2.72 -9.94
N GLN A 95 0.15 -2.63 -9.46
CA GLN A 95 -0.25 -3.22 -8.19
C GLN A 95 -0.08 -4.75 -8.29
N VAL A 96 0.87 -5.28 -7.52
CA VAL A 96 1.01 -6.72 -7.31
C VAL A 96 0.74 -6.96 -5.83
N ASN A 97 -0.33 -7.68 -5.51
CA ASN A 97 -0.60 -8.21 -4.17
C ASN A 97 0.65 -8.99 -3.71
N GLN A 98 1.30 -8.57 -2.61
CA GLN A 98 2.49 -9.23 -2.09
C GLN A 98 2.18 -9.77 -0.70
N LYS A 99 2.54 -11.03 -0.46
CA LYS A 99 2.41 -11.64 0.87
C LYS A 99 3.13 -10.79 1.92
N PRO A 100 2.58 -10.69 3.14
CA PRO A 100 3.20 -9.92 4.20
C PRO A 100 4.59 -10.50 4.56
N GLN A 101 5.55 -9.61 4.81
CA GLN A 101 6.92 -9.94 5.16
C GLN A 101 7.29 -9.31 6.49
N ILE A 102 7.98 -10.06 7.35
CA ILE A 102 8.55 -9.48 8.57
C ILE A 102 9.85 -8.76 8.22
N GLN A 103 10.00 -7.52 8.68
CA GLN A 103 11.29 -6.84 8.63
C GLN A 103 12.25 -7.60 9.54
N THR A 104 13.22 -8.28 8.94
CA THR A 104 14.11 -9.22 9.62
C THR A 104 14.75 -8.62 10.86
N ALA A 105 14.59 -9.29 12.00
CA ALA A 105 15.33 -8.99 13.22
C ALA A 105 16.69 -9.70 13.18
N GLU A 106 17.77 -8.99 13.53
CA GLU A 106 19.07 -9.61 13.78
C GLU A 106 18.98 -10.58 14.98
N THR A 107 19.98 -11.44 15.15
CA THR A 107 20.06 -12.32 16.33
C THR A 107 20.02 -11.47 17.61
N ILE A 108 19.02 -11.71 18.46
CA ILE A 108 18.86 -11.04 19.74
C ILE A 108 19.67 -11.79 20.81
N ILE A 109 20.46 -11.06 21.59
CA ILE A 109 21.21 -11.57 22.74
C ILE A 109 20.68 -10.84 23.99
N ILE A 110 20.26 -11.58 25.00
CA ILE A 110 19.73 -11.07 26.26
C ILE A 110 20.32 -11.88 27.42
N ASN A 111 20.64 -11.23 28.54
CA ASN A 111 21.12 -11.94 29.73
C ASN A 111 19.94 -12.50 30.54
N GLU A 112 20.21 -13.54 31.33
CA GLU A 112 19.25 -14.08 32.27
C GLU A 112 18.73 -13.04 33.28
N ASN A 113 17.42 -13.08 33.57
CA ASN A 113 16.67 -12.15 34.41
C ASN A 113 16.59 -10.70 33.91
N GLU A 114 17.06 -10.41 32.70
CA GLU A 114 16.77 -9.15 32.03
C GLU A 114 15.44 -9.27 31.26
N ALA A 115 14.72 -8.15 31.19
CA ALA A 115 13.54 -8.03 30.34
C ALA A 115 13.89 -7.18 29.11
N MET A 116 13.43 -7.60 27.94
CA MET A 116 13.61 -6.86 26.69
C MET A 116 12.31 -6.86 25.88
N ASP A 117 11.95 -5.68 25.38
CA ASP A 117 10.86 -5.52 24.42
C ASP A 117 11.44 -5.23 23.04
N PHE A 118 11.03 -6.00 22.05
CA PHE A 118 11.43 -5.86 20.66
C PHE A 118 10.20 -5.57 19.78
N PRO A 119 10.15 -4.43 19.07
CA PRO A 119 9.06 -4.15 18.15
C PRO A 119 9.17 -5.03 16.90
N ILE A 120 8.07 -5.66 16.51
CA ILE A 120 7.97 -6.45 15.27
C ILE A 120 7.25 -5.61 14.23
N TYR A 121 7.91 -5.38 13.10
CA TYR A 121 7.34 -4.70 11.95
C TYR A 121 6.99 -5.73 10.87
N ILE A 122 5.72 -5.76 10.49
CA ILE A 122 5.21 -6.53 9.34
C ILE A 122 4.95 -5.54 8.22
N LEU A 123 5.57 -5.80 7.06
CA LEU A 123 5.36 -5.07 5.82
C LEU A 123 4.33 -5.82 4.98
N ASP A 124 3.38 -5.11 4.39
CA ASP A 124 2.33 -5.62 3.52
C ASP A 124 2.10 -4.64 2.37
N ASP A 125 1.62 -5.09 1.19
CA ASP A 125 1.48 -4.18 0.05
C ASP A 125 0.38 -3.14 0.27
N ALA A 126 0.77 -1.90 -0.01
CA ALA A 126 0.07 -0.71 0.43
C ALA A 126 -1.22 -0.46 -0.38
N PHE A 127 -2.33 -1.08 0.01
CA PHE A 127 -3.64 -0.52 -0.31
C PHE A 127 -4.57 -0.53 0.92
N GLU A 128 -4.70 0.67 1.49
CA GLU A 128 -5.72 1.13 2.42
C GLU A 128 -5.61 0.66 3.88
N GLY A 129 -5.95 1.60 4.78
CA GLY A 129 -5.84 1.45 6.23
C GLY A 129 -6.86 0.50 6.85
N CYS A 130 -7.06 -0.69 6.29
CA CYS A 130 -7.99 -1.71 6.79
C CYS A 130 -7.52 -3.16 6.65
N ASN A 131 -6.27 -3.45 6.29
CA ASN A 131 -5.77 -4.82 6.37
C ASN A 131 -5.59 -5.21 7.85
N SER A 132 -6.36 -6.19 8.32
CA SER A 132 -6.10 -6.79 9.64
C SER A 132 -4.92 -7.76 9.50
N LEU A 133 -3.76 -7.34 9.99
CA LEU A 133 -2.59 -8.21 10.08
C LEU A 133 -2.77 -9.10 11.31
N SER A 134 -2.40 -10.36 11.14
CA SER A 134 -2.34 -11.35 12.19
C SER A 134 -0.94 -11.93 12.20
N LEU A 135 -0.44 -12.23 13.40
CA LEU A 135 0.88 -12.79 13.59
C LEU A 135 0.74 -14.08 14.39
N SER A 136 1.15 -15.19 13.78
CA SER A 136 1.30 -16.45 14.49
C SER A 136 2.77 -16.77 14.69
N SER A 137 3.10 -17.48 15.77
CA SER A 137 4.45 -17.94 16.05
C SER A 137 4.48 -19.45 16.28
N ILE A 138 5.61 -20.06 15.92
CA ILE A 138 5.93 -21.46 16.17
C ILE A 138 7.19 -21.47 17.04
N ASN A 139 7.19 -22.32 18.07
CA ASN A 139 8.28 -22.48 19.05
C ASN A 139 8.56 -21.20 19.88
N LEU A 140 7.51 -20.47 20.27
CA LEU A 140 7.66 -19.36 21.22
C LEU A 140 8.10 -19.91 22.60
N PRO A 141 9.27 -19.49 23.13
CA PRO A 141 9.68 -19.89 24.48
C PRO A 141 8.67 -19.45 25.54
N ASN A 142 8.59 -20.19 26.65
CA ASN A 142 7.68 -19.86 27.76
C ASN A 142 7.95 -18.49 28.42
N PHE A 143 9.18 -18.00 28.33
CA PHE A 143 9.59 -16.69 28.81
C PHE A 143 9.37 -15.57 27.78
N ALA A 144 8.84 -15.89 26.60
CA ALA A 144 8.56 -14.96 25.54
C ALA A 144 7.05 -14.76 25.36
N ASN A 145 6.64 -13.53 25.07
CA ASN A 145 5.25 -13.18 24.81
C ASN A 145 5.17 -12.24 23.60
N ILE A 146 4.16 -12.40 22.75
CA ILE A 146 3.88 -11.49 21.65
C ILE A 146 2.55 -10.81 21.95
N THR A 147 2.57 -9.48 22.05
CA THR A 147 1.38 -8.67 22.29
C THR A 147 1.16 -7.71 21.14
N GLU A 148 -0.06 -7.66 20.64
CA GLU A 148 -0.52 -6.59 19.78
C GLU A 148 -0.84 -5.37 20.64
N ILE A 149 -0.17 -4.25 20.38
CA ILE A 149 -0.31 -3.00 21.16
C ILE A 149 -1.36 -2.10 20.52
N THR A 150 -1.29 -1.96 19.20
CA THR A 150 -2.30 -1.32 18.36
C THR A 150 -2.50 -2.18 17.11
N PRO A 151 -3.60 -2.01 16.34
CA PRO A 151 -3.78 -2.74 15.09
C PRO A 151 -2.53 -2.63 14.22
N ASN A 152 -1.96 -3.78 13.88
CA ASN A 152 -0.76 -3.93 13.04
C ASN A 152 0.58 -3.54 13.71
N GLU A 153 0.60 -3.29 15.03
CA GLU A 153 1.83 -3.08 15.83
C GLU A 153 1.98 -4.19 16.88
N PHE A 154 3.01 -5.03 16.72
CA PHE A 154 3.29 -6.15 17.61
C PHE A 154 4.59 -5.92 18.38
N THR A 155 4.62 -6.36 19.64
CA THR A 155 5.81 -6.34 20.50
C THR A 155 6.11 -7.77 20.98
N LEU A 156 7.36 -8.20 20.82
CA LEU A 156 7.90 -9.39 21.48
C LEU A 156 8.54 -8.97 22.80
N THR A 157 8.00 -9.45 23.91
CA THR A 157 8.58 -9.31 25.25
C THR A 157 9.32 -10.58 25.62
N LEU A 158 10.58 -10.47 26.05
CA LEU A 158 11.43 -11.56 26.52
C LEU A 158 11.78 -11.35 27.99
N GLN A 159 11.61 -12.38 28.83
CA GLN A 159 12.01 -12.35 30.23
C GLN A 159 12.55 -13.71 30.71
N PRO A 160 13.71 -14.16 30.19
CA PRO A 160 14.30 -15.44 30.56
C PRO A 160 14.76 -15.45 32.02
N ASN A 161 14.76 -16.63 32.64
CA ASN A 161 15.37 -16.87 33.95
C ASN A 161 16.63 -17.74 33.83
N PHE A 162 17.27 -18.04 34.96
CA PHE A 162 18.51 -18.84 34.99
C PHE A 162 18.41 -20.25 34.37
N GLN A 163 17.22 -20.83 34.24
CA GLN A 163 17.00 -22.15 33.62
C GLN A 163 16.81 -22.07 32.10
N ASP A 164 16.69 -20.87 31.55
CA ASP A 164 16.34 -20.63 30.15
C ASP A 164 17.58 -20.28 29.29
N ALA A 165 18.80 -20.51 29.80
CA ALA A 165 20.02 -20.23 29.06
C ALA A 165 20.22 -21.24 27.91
N SER A 166 19.86 -20.85 26.69
CA SER A 166 20.01 -21.67 25.49
C SER A 166 19.85 -20.85 24.21
N ASP A 167 20.05 -21.51 23.06
CA ASP A 167 19.75 -20.96 21.74
C ASP A 167 18.30 -21.32 21.35
N TYR A 168 17.49 -20.30 21.08
CA TYR A 168 16.10 -20.47 20.67
C TYR A 168 15.90 -20.02 19.23
N THR A 169 15.19 -20.83 18.43
CA THR A 169 14.76 -20.45 17.08
C THR A 169 13.25 -20.22 17.08
N LEU A 170 12.85 -18.97 16.94
CA LEU A 170 11.47 -18.55 16.78
C LEU A 170 11.14 -18.46 15.29
N THR A 171 10.02 -19.05 14.86
CA THR A 171 9.47 -18.82 13.51
C THR A 171 8.20 -18.01 13.63
N MET A 172 8.11 -16.90 12.91
CA MET A 172 6.94 -16.03 12.89
C MET A 172 6.31 -16.07 11.49
N ASN A 173 5.00 -16.28 11.44
CA ASN A 173 4.23 -16.33 10.21
C ASN A 173 3.23 -15.17 10.22
N PRO A 174 3.55 -14.04 9.56
CA PRO A 174 2.58 -12.99 9.37
C PRO A 174 1.53 -13.48 8.37
N SER A 175 0.28 -13.13 8.62
CA SER A 175 -0.82 -13.35 7.70
C SER A 175 -1.70 -12.12 7.67
N THR A 176 -2.05 -11.70 6.47
CA THR A 176 -3.08 -10.70 6.25
C THR A 176 -4.41 -11.43 6.22
N ALA A 177 -5.47 -10.83 6.78
CA ALA A 177 -6.76 -10.99 6.15
C ALA A 177 -6.75 -10.08 4.92
N ASP A 178 -5.90 -10.40 3.95
CA ASP A 178 -6.06 -9.79 2.65
C ASP A 178 -7.50 -9.99 2.23
N ILE A 179 -8.01 -8.98 1.56
CA ILE A 179 -9.11 -9.05 0.62
C ILE A 179 -8.74 -10.16 -0.38
N GLY A 180 -8.94 -11.41 0.03
CA GLY A 180 -8.17 -12.53 -0.48
C GLY A 180 -8.46 -12.75 -1.94
N ASP A 181 -7.45 -12.81 -2.80
CA ASP A 181 -7.52 -13.12 -4.24
C ASP A 181 -8.94 -13.32 -4.79
N TYR A 182 -9.69 -12.22 -4.91
CA TYR A 182 -11.05 -12.29 -5.40
C TYR A 182 -10.97 -12.76 -6.84
N THR A 183 -11.63 -13.88 -7.11
CA THR A 183 -11.64 -14.48 -8.45
C THR A 183 -13.07 -14.65 -8.91
N VAL A 184 -13.31 -14.18 -10.13
CA VAL A 184 -14.62 -14.26 -10.79
C VAL A 184 -14.54 -15.35 -11.83
N TYR A 185 -15.37 -16.38 -11.68
CA TYR A 185 -15.34 -17.55 -12.55
C TYR A 185 -16.74 -18.13 -12.76
N PRO A 186 -16.99 -18.78 -13.91
CA PRO A 186 -16.12 -18.82 -15.08
C PRO A 186 -16.06 -17.47 -15.79
N ASN A 187 -14.95 -17.20 -16.47
CA ASN A 187 -14.82 -16.07 -17.39
C ASN A 187 -14.10 -16.59 -18.66
N PRO A 188 -14.77 -16.65 -19.83
CA PRO A 188 -16.14 -16.18 -20.12
C PRO A 188 -17.25 -16.95 -19.38
N ALA A 189 -18.33 -16.26 -19.05
CA ALA A 189 -19.49 -16.76 -18.32
C ALA A 189 -20.68 -17.02 -19.25
N LYS A 190 -21.43 -18.08 -19.00
CA LYS A 190 -22.69 -18.39 -19.69
C LYS A 190 -23.88 -18.03 -18.83
N ASP A 191 -24.30 -18.93 -17.94
CA ASP A 191 -25.51 -18.74 -17.15
C ASP A 191 -25.26 -18.05 -15.81
N ARG A 192 -24.05 -18.18 -15.25
CA ARG A 192 -23.74 -17.71 -13.90
C ARG A 192 -22.26 -17.45 -13.70
N ILE A 193 -21.96 -16.60 -12.71
CA ILE A 193 -20.61 -16.40 -12.16
C ILE A 193 -20.61 -16.60 -10.65
N PHE A 194 -19.44 -16.95 -10.14
CA PHE A 194 -19.11 -17.12 -8.74
C PHE A 194 -17.95 -16.20 -8.37
N ILE A 195 -17.99 -15.67 -7.15
CA ILE A 195 -16.96 -14.79 -6.61
C ILE A 195 -16.31 -15.52 -5.44
N ARG A 196 -15.06 -15.95 -5.61
CA ARG A 196 -14.28 -16.57 -4.53
C ARG A 196 -13.89 -15.51 -3.50
N ASN A 197 -13.80 -15.94 -2.23
CA ASN A 197 -13.35 -15.13 -1.08
C ASN A 197 -14.24 -13.92 -0.76
N LYS A 198 -15.46 -13.86 -1.31
CA LYS A 198 -16.48 -12.90 -0.89
C LYS A 198 -17.10 -13.32 0.44
N THR A 199 -17.18 -12.39 1.39
CA THR A 199 -17.89 -12.61 2.66
C THR A 199 -19.36 -12.18 2.55
N PRO A 200 -20.26 -12.67 3.43
CA PRO A 200 -21.68 -12.31 3.41
C PRO A 200 -21.97 -10.81 3.60
N GLU A 201 -21.11 -10.09 4.30
CA GLU A 201 -21.27 -8.67 4.65
C GLU A 201 -20.95 -7.74 3.47
N GLN A 202 -20.21 -8.24 2.48
CA GLN A 202 -19.77 -7.45 1.34
C GLN A 202 -20.87 -7.33 0.29
N LYS A 203 -21.05 -6.13 -0.27
CA LYS A 203 -21.97 -5.89 -1.36
C LYS A 203 -21.30 -6.18 -2.70
N LEU A 204 -22.03 -6.77 -3.63
CA LEU A 204 -21.59 -7.06 -4.99
C LEU A 204 -22.42 -6.24 -5.98
N GLU A 205 -21.76 -5.55 -6.90
CA GLU A 205 -22.42 -4.81 -7.98
C GLU A 205 -21.90 -5.25 -9.34
N VAL A 206 -22.82 -5.45 -10.29
CA VAL A 206 -22.50 -5.65 -11.70
C VAL A 206 -22.88 -4.40 -12.47
N LEU A 207 -21.98 -3.94 -13.32
CA LEU A 207 -22.10 -2.73 -14.12
C LEU A 207 -21.92 -3.04 -15.60
N ASN A 208 -22.63 -2.30 -16.44
CA ASN A 208 -22.35 -2.28 -17.86
C ASN A 208 -21.10 -1.43 -18.17
N ILE A 209 -20.63 -1.47 -19.42
CA ILE A 209 -19.47 -0.66 -19.87
C ILE A 209 -19.69 0.87 -19.79
N MET A 210 -20.94 1.32 -19.65
CA MET A 210 -21.28 2.73 -19.46
C MET A 210 -21.22 3.14 -17.98
N GLY A 211 -20.89 2.21 -17.08
CA GLY A 211 -20.81 2.46 -15.64
C GLY A 211 -22.15 2.48 -14.91
N SER A 212 -23.25 2.05 -15.55
CA SER A 212 -24.54 1.90 -14.88
C SER A 212 -24.62 0.57 -14.14
N VAL A 213 -25.05 0.59 -12.87
CA VAL A 213 -25.31 -0.61 -12.08
C VAL A 213 -26.56 -1.31 -12.62
N ILE A 214 -26.39 -2.56 -13.05
CA ILE A 214 -27.47 -3.40 -13.59
C ILE A 214 -27.92 -4.45 -12.58
N LEU A 215 -27.07 -4.79 -11.60
CA LEU A 215 -27.40 -5.69 -10.50
C LEU A 215 -26.64 -5.27 -9.24
N SER A 216 -27.30 -5.41 -8.09
CA SER A 216 -26.72 -5.26 -6.77
C SER A 216 -27.21 -6.41 -5.88
N THR A 217 -26.30 -7.18 -5.29
CA THR A 217 -26.63 -8.31 -4.41
C THR A 217 -25.59 -8.48 -3.30
N TYR A 218 -25.92 -9.26 -2.27
CA TYR A 218 -24.97 -9.74 -1.25
C TYR A 218 -24.58 -11.21 -1.48
N ASP A 219 -25.17 -11.87 -2.47
CA ASP A 219 -24.81 -13.25 -2.81
C ASP A 219 -23.41 -13.34 -3.43
N ALA A 220 -22.73 -14.47 -3.21
CA ALA A 220 -21.45 -14.78 -3.85
C ALA A 220 -21.60 -15.40 -5.25
N GLN A 221 -22.84 -15.53 -5.73
CA GLN A 221 -23.18 -16.01 -7.07
C GLN A 221 -24.11 -15.01 -7.75
N VAL A 222 -23.97 -14.88 -9.06
CA VAL A 222 -24.83 -14.03 -9.89
C VAL A 222 -25.37 -14.85 -11.05
N ASP A 223 -26.70 -14.81 -11.22
CA ASP A 223 -27.37 -15.33 -12.40
C ASP A 223 -27.28 -14.30 -13.54
N LEU A 224 -26.88 -14.77 -14.71
CA LEU A 224 -26.66 -13.97 -15.92
C LEU A 224 -27.63 -14.36 -17.05
N PHE A 225 -28.65 -15.17 -16.78
CA PHE A 225 -29.58 -15.67 -17.81
C PHE A 225 -30.24 -14.54 -18.61
N ASP A 226 -30.65 -13.46 -17.94
CA ASP A 226 -31.29 -12.30 -18.57
C ASP A 226 -30.30 -11.23 -19.07
N PHE A 227 -28.99 -11.48 -18.94
CA PHE A 227 -27.96 -10.50 -19.30
C PHE A 227 -27.60 -10.67 -20.79
N PRO A 228 -27.64 -9.58 -21.58
CA PRO A 228 -27.13 -9.61 -22.95
C PRO A 228 -25.66 -10.02 -23.02
N ASN A 229 -25.24 -10.64 -24.11
CA ASN A 229 -23.82 -10.93 -24.34
C ASN A 229 -23.00 -9.64 -24.41
N GLY A 230 -21.84 -9.64 -23.75
CA GLY A 230 -21.02 -8.45 -23.65
C GLY A 230 -20.01 -8.48 -22.53
N VAL A 231 -19.31 -7.35 -22.37
CA VAL A 231 -18.35 -7.14 -21.29
C VAL A 231 -19.05 -6.43 -20.14
N TYR A 232 -18.79 -6.89 -18.93
CA TYR A 232 -19.32 -6.34 -17.70
C TYR A 232 -18.21 -6.08 -16.71
N ILE A 233 -18.45 -5.14 -15.81
CA ILE A 233 -17.58 -4.85 -14.67
C ILE A 233 -18.28 -5.38 -13.43
N ILE A 234 -17.55 -6.05 -12.56
CA ILE A 234 -18.04 -6.49 -11.27
C ILE A 234 -17.22 -5.84 -10.17
N ARG A 235 -17.89 -5.38 -9.12
CA ARG A 235 -17.32 -4.71 -7.96
C ARG A 235 -17.77 -5.41 -6.70
N VAL A 236 -16.84 -5.62 -5.77
CA VAL A 236 -17.11 -5.99 -4.38
C VAL A 236 -16.86 -4.77 -3.53
N ILE A 237 -17.82 -4.39 -2.71
CA ILE A 237 -17.84 -3.19 -1.88
C ILE A 237 -17.97 -3.65 -0.42
N GLY A 238 -17.09 -3.14 0.44
CA GLY A 238 -17.13 -3.36 1.89
C GLY A 238 -18.11 -2.43 2.58
N GLU A 239 -17.80 -2.07 3.84
CA GLU A 239 -18.64 -1.16 4.62
C GLU A 239 -18.78 0.21 3.95
N GLU A 240 -17.67 0.80 3.45
CA GLU A 240 -17.71 2.12 2.76
C GLU A 240 -16.73 2.24 1.58
N GLN A 241 -16.01 1.17 1.22
CA GLN A 241 -14.94 1.22 0.22
C GLN A 241 -15.06 0.14 -0.85
N LEU A 242 -14.56 0.45 -2.04
CA LEU A 242 -14.41 -0.53 -3.12
C LEU A 242 -13.25 -1.47 -2.75
N ILE A 243 -13.58 -2.75 -2.58
CA ILE A 243 -12.66 -3.81 -2.14
C ILE A 243 -12.02 -4.49 -3.35
N PHE A 244 -12.80 -4.80 -4.38
CA PHE A 244 -12.31 -5.50 -5.57
C PHE A 244 -13.09 -5.07 -6.81
N GLN A 245 -12.41 -4.96 -7.95
CA GLN A 245 -13.04 -4.73 -9.24
C GLN A 245 -12.35 -5.53 -10.34
N THR A 246 -13.15 -6.20 -11.17
CA THR A 246 -12.64 -6.84 -12.39
C THR A 246 -13.65 -6.80 -13.53
N LYS A 247 -13.23 -7.22 -14.72
CA LYS A 247 -14.10 -7.40 -15.88
C LYS A 247 -14.38 -8.88 -16.11
N PHE A 248 -15.59 -9.20 -16.56
CA PHE A 248 -15.92 -10.52 -17.10
C PHE A 248 -16.68 -10.41 -18.41
N ILE A 249 -16.71 -11.50 -19.18
CA ILE A 249 -17.35 -11.57 -20.49
C ILE A 249 -18.52 -12.55 -20.39
N LYS A 250 -19.74 -12.10 -20.75
CA LYS A 250 -20.92 -12.96 -20.91
C LYS A 250 -21.03 -13.42 -22.36
N VAL A 251 -21.22 -14.72 -22.55
CA VAL A 251 -21.44 -15.41 -23.82
C VAL A 251 -22.63 -16.37 -23.72
N ASP A 252 -23.21 -16.79 -24.85
CA ASP A 252 -24.23 -17.86 -24.89
C ASP A 252 -23.61 -19.25 -24.70
#